data_AF-A0A7S4F681-F1
#
_entry.id   AF-A0A7S4F681-F1
#
_cell.length_a   1.000
_cell.length_b   1.000
_cell.length_c   1.000
_cell.angle_alpha   90.00
_cell.angle_beta   90.00
_cell.angle_gamma   90.00
#
_symmetry.space_group_name_H-M   'P 1'
#
loop_
_entity.id
_entity.type
_entity.pdbx_description
1 polymer ?
#
loop_
_entity_poly.entity_id
_entity_poly.type
_entity_poly.pdbx_seq_one_letter_code
_entity_poly.pdbx_strand_id
1 'polypeptide(L)'
;SLFRLSKHVCLPKAFIQLAPASKVQLPSLHIGRTSLQVQGAFTMGLGYVLTEEFLFSEKGANASNGTWEYKPPSSQDIPVVFNISFLKDVPNAAGIYSSKAVGEPAMLASASILAALRHAVGALRKDGNVQGAFDLSVPATPEAICVAAAVNPATFSFAE
;
A
#
# COMPACT_ATOMS: atom_id res chain seq x y z
N SER A 1 6.63 -15.03 -12.86
CA SER A 1 5.79 -14.81 -14.06
C SER A 1 4.55 -13.94 -13.80
N LEU A 2 4.56 -12.95 -12.89
CA LEU A 2 3.38 -12.08 -12.68
C LEU A 2 3.75 -10.71 -12.09
N PHE A 3 4.70 -10.02 -12.73
CA PHE A 3 4.90 -8.59 -12.51
C PHE A 3 4.95 -7.93 -13.90
N ARG A 4 3.78 -7.52 -14.39
CA ARG A 4 3.68 -6.68 -15.59
C ARG A 4 4.10 -5.30 -15.12
N LEU A 5 5.32 -4.86 -15.44
CA LEU A 5 5.74 -3.45 -15.26
C LEU A 5 4.96 -2.60 -16.28
N SER A 6 3.66 -2.45 -16.01
CA SER A 6 2.87 -1.37 -16.57
C SER A 6 3.27 -0.08 -15.85
N LYS A 7 2.94 1.08 -16.41
CA LYS A 7 3.10 2.39 -15.74
C LYS A 7 2.38 2.51 -14.39
N HIS A 8 1.65 1.46 -13.99
CA HIS A 8 0.89 1.35 -12.76
C HIS A 8 1.27 0.07 -12.02
N VAL A 9 1.56 0.20 -10.72
CA VAL A 9 1.74 -0.94 -9.82
C VAL A 9 0.36 -1.42 -9.40
N CYS A 10 -0.08 -2.56 -9.93
CA CYS A 10 -1.34 -3.18 -9.52
C CYS A 10 -1.14 -4.11 -8.32
N LEU A 11 -1.91 -3.91 -7.25
CA LEU A 11 -1.96 -4.84 -6.12
C LEU A 11 -2.98 -5.95 -6.39
N PRO A 12 -2.56 -7.23 -6.51
CA PRO A 12 -3.50 -8.30 -6.85
C PRO A 12 -4.39 -8.66 -5.66
N LYS A 13 -3.85 -8.68 -4.44
CA LYS A 13 -4.55 -9.10 -3.23
C LYS A 13 -4.02 -8.39 -1.99
N ALA A 14 -4.92 -7.99 -1.10
CA ALA A 14 -4.60 -7.50 0.24
C ALA A 14 -5.46 -8.25 1.28
N PHE A 15 -4.79 -8.80 2.29
CA PHE A 15 -5.44 -9.47 3.42
C PHE A 15 -5.09 -8.70 4.69
N ILE A 16 -6.11 -8.18 5.36
CA ILE A 16 -5.94 -7.46 6.62
C ILE A 16 -6.74 -8.18 7.69
N GLN A 17 -6.05 -8.60 8.75
CA GLN A 17 -6.67 -9.17 9.94
C GLN A 17 -6.45 -8.24 11.11
N LEU A 18 -7.54 -7.72 11.66
CA LEU A 18 -7.52 -6.79 12.78
C LEU A 18 -8.27 -7.40 13.96
N ALA A 19 -7.86 -7.07 15.18
CA ALA A 19 -8.57 -7.47 16.38
C ALA A 19 -9.43 -6.31 16.88
N PRO A 20 -10.71 -6.20 16.46
CA PRO A 20 -11.63 -5.28 17.10
C PRO A 20 -11.88 -5.86 18.47
N ALA A 21 -11.46 -5.13 19.49
CA ALA A 21 -11.83 -5.53 20.81
C ALA A 21 -13.32 -5.17 20.97
N SER A 22 -14.17 -6.18 21.11
CA SER A 22 -15.48 -6.06 21.73
C SER A 22 -15.97 -7.47 22.04
N LYS A 23 -16.44 -7.66 23.27
CA LYS A 23 -17.26 -8.82 23.66
C LYS A 23 -18.67 -8.75 23.06
N VAL A 24 -19.05 -7.54 22.65
CA VAL A 24 -20.36 -7.23 22.07
C VAL A 24 -20.29 -7.56 20.59
N GLN A 25 -21.21 -8.41 20.13
CA GLN A 25 -21.54 -8.57 18.73
C GLN A 25 -21.96 -7.19 18.21
N LEU A 26 -21.02 -6.47 17.61
CA LEU A 26 -21.31 -5.17 17.03
C LEU A 26 -22.42 -5.36 15.99
N PRO A 27 -23.45 -4.50 15.95
CA PRO A 27 -24.46 -4.55 14.91
C PRO A 27 -23.79 -4.62 13.54
N SER A 28 -24.40 -5.31 12.57
CA SER A 28 -23.88 -5.40 11.19
C SER A 28 -23.49 -4.04 10.60
N LEU A 29 -24.20 -2.98 10.98
CA LEU A 29 -23.89 -1.59 10.61
C LEU A 29 -22.54 -1.07 11.15
N HIS A 30 -22.15 -1.47 12.36
CA HIS A 30 -20.86 -1.09 12.97
C HIS A 30 -19.71 -1.84 12.32
N ILE A 31 -19.90 -3.13 12.02
CA ILE A 31 -18.91 -3.93 11.29
C ILE A 31 -18.66 -3.34 9.89
N GLY A 32 -19.74 -2.92 9.20
CA GLY A 32 -19.66 -2.21 7.93
C GLY A 32 -18.82 -0.93 8.05
N ARG A 33 -19.14 -0.05 9.01
CA ARG A 33 -18.38 1.20 9.20
C ARG A 33 -16.91 0.98 9.55
N THR A 34 -16.59 0.04 10.43
CA THR A 34 -15.18 -0.26 10.78
C THR A 34 -14.43 -0.86 9.60
N SER A 35 -15.07 -1.70 8.79
CA SER A 35 -14.43 -2.23 7.57
C SER A 35 -14.12 -1.12 6.57
N LEU A 36 -15.00 -0.13 6.39
CA LEU A 36 -14.75 1.03 5.54
C LEU A 36 -13.63 1.93 6.08
N GLN A 37 -13.54 2.10 7.39
CA GLN A 37 -12.42 2.82 8.01
C GLN A 37 -11.08 2.12 7.74
N VAL A 38 -11.05 0.80 7.82
CA VAL A 38 -9.85 0.00 7.50
C VAL A 38 -9.48 0.12 6.03
N GLN A 39 -10.45 0.01 5.12
CA GLN A 39 -10.20 0.18 3.69
C GLN A 39 -9.66 1.58 3.39
N GLY A 40 -10.32 2.62 3.90
CA GLY A 40 -9.89 4.00 3.70
C GLY A 40 -8.49 4.28 4.24
N ALA A 41 -8.19 3.80 5.46
CA ALA A 41 -6.87 3.97 6.06
C ALA A 41 -5.77 3.21 5.30
N PHE A 42 -6.06 1.98 4.83
CA PHE A 42 -5.11 1.23 4.01
C PHE A 42 -4.88 1.89 2.64
N THR A 43 -5.94 2.37 1.98
CA THR A 43 -5.82 3.09 0.70
C THR A 43 -5.05 4.40 0.85
N MET A 44 -5.24 5.14 1.95
CA MET A 44 -4.42 6.31 2.26
C MET A 44 -2.94 5.95 2.41
N GLY A 45 -2.64 4.86 3.12
CA GLY A 45 -1.28 4.36 3.24
C GLY A 45 -0.69 3.87 1.91
N LEU A 46 -1.53 3.32 1.02
CA LEU A 46 -1.12 2.95 -0.34
C LEU A 46 -0.72 4.18 -1.15
N GLY A 47 -1.50 5.25 -1.09
CA GLY A 47 -1.15 6.54 -1.69
C GLY A 47 0.20 7.04 -1.20
N TYR A 48 0.38 7.07 0.12
CA TYR A 48 1.65 7.46 0.76
C TYR A 48 2.85 6.63 0.29
N VAL A 49 2.68 5.32 0.09
CA VAL A 49 3.78 4.43 -0.32
C VAL A 49 4.08 4.51 -1.81
N LEU A 50 3.08 4.75 -2.68
CA LEU A 50 3.22 4.57 -4.13
C LEU A 50 3.14 5.86 -4.94
N THR A 51 2.16 6.73 -4.69
CA THR A 51 1.76 7.79 -5.65
C THR A 51 1.94 9.20 -5.11
N GLU A 52 1.82 9.39 -3.80
CA GLU A 52 1.78 10.70 -3.17
C GLU A 52 3.21 11.25 -2.93
N GLU A 53 3.77 11.87 -3.97
CA GLU A 53 5.06 12.55 -3.89
C GLU A 53 4.89 14.06 -3.63
N PHE A 54 5.65 14.58 -2.67
CA PHE A 54 5.73 16.00 -2.38
C PHE A 54 6.99 16.59 -3.02
N LEU A 55 6.80 17.36 -4.08
CA LEU A 55 7.88 18.04 -4.78
C LEU A 55 8.02 19.47 -4.26
N PHE A 56 9.24 19.83 -3.86
CA PHE A 56 9.60 21.19 -3.44
C PHE A 56 10.56 21.81 -4.45
N SER A 57 10.31 23.06 -4.83
CA SER A 57 11.24 23.86 -5.61
C SER A 57 12.48 24.22 -4.77
N GLU A 58 13.60 24.55 -5.41
CA GLU A 58 14.84 25.01 -4.73
C GLU A 58 14.63 26.19 -3.79
N LYS A 59 13.56 26.98 -4.03
CA LYS A 59 13.14 28.11 -3.19
C LYS A 59 12.25 27.71 -2.00
N GLY A 60 12.03 26.41 -1.77
CA GLY A 60 11.16 25.87 -0.72
C GLY A 60 9.66 25.97 -1.01
N ALA A 61 9.27 26.40 -2.21
CA ALA A 61 7.86 26.44 -2.62
C ALA A 61 7.37 25.06 -3.04
N ASN A 62 6.15 24.69 -2.65
CA ASN A 62 5.53 23.42 -3.07
C ASN A 62 5.30 23.45 -4.58
N ALA A 63 6.03 22.61 -5.32
CA ALA A 63 5.85 22.41 -6.74
C ALA A 63 4.67 21.49 -7.05
N SER A 64 4.28 20.62 -6.10
CA SER A 64 3.13 19.73 -6.21
C SER A 64 1.81 20.39 -5.77
N ASN A 65 1.57 21.64 -6.18
CA ASN A 65 0.40 22.41 -5.74
C ASN A 65 -0.86 22.22 -6.61
N GLY A 66 -0.77 21.42 -7.68
CA GLY A 66 -1.87 21.11 -8.57
C GLY A 66 -2.27 19.63 -8.53
N THR A 67 -3.48 19.36 -8.98
CA THR A 67 -4.05 18.00 -9.12
C THR A 67 -3.31 17.15 -10.16
N TRP A 68 -2.45 17.76 -10.98
CA TRP A 68 -1.69 17.06 -11.99
C TRP A 68 -0.39 16.48 -11.43
N GLU A 69 0.20 17.17 -10.47
CA GLU A 69 1.46 16.86 -9.82
C GLU A 69 1.27 15.96 -8.61
N TYR A 70 0.24 16.21 -7.79
CA TYR A 70 -0.11 15.36 -6.64
C TYR A 70 -1.29 14.46 -6.96
N LYS A 71 -1.05 13.15 -7.02
CA LYS A 71 -2.04 12.15 -7.42
C LYS A 71 -2.46 11.30 -6.22
N PRO A 72 -3.63 11.58 -5.61
CA PRO A 72 -4.19 10.68 -4.62
C PRO A 72 -4.59 9.36 -5.27
N PRO A 73 -4.65 8.27 -4.49
CA PRO A 73 -5.02 6.95 -4.99
C PRO A 73 -6.43 6.97 -5.61
N SER A 74 -6.54 6.40 -6.80
CA SER A 74 -7.78 6.27 -7.55
C SER A 74 -8.43 4.90 -7.33
N SER A 75 -9.64 4.71 -7.83
CA SER A 75 -10.37 3.44 -7.74
C SER A 75 -9.63 2.26 -8.41
N GLN A 76 -8.74 2.55 -9.36
CA GLN A 76 -7.92 1.55 -10.06
C GLN A 76 -6.72 1.08 -9.24
N ASP A 77 -6.31 1.82 -8.22
CA ASP A 77 -5.15 1.49 -7.37
C ASP A 77 -5.53 0.56 -6.21
N ILE A 78 -6.85 0.39 -5.97
CA ILE A 78 -7.38 -0.46 -4.92
C ILE A 78 -7.14 -1.94 -5.28
N PRO A 79 -6.73 -2.81 -4.32
CA PRO A 79 -6.51 -4.22 -4.59
C PRO A 79 -7.76 -4.91 -5.16
N VAL A 80 -7.57 -5.74 -6.20
CA VAL A 80 -8.68 -6.47 -6.85
C VAL A 80 -9.42 -7.37 -5.86
N VAL A 81 -8.67 -8.02 -4.96
CA VAL A 81 -9.22 -8.79 -3.84
C VAL A 81 -8.79 -8.13 -2.55
N PHE A 82 -9.74 -7.49 -1.87
CA PHE A 82 -9.52 -6.86 -0.56
C PHE A 82 -10.31 -7.60 0.52
N ASN A 83 -9.63 -8.51 1.24
CA ASN A 83 -10.23 -9.29 2.30
C ASN A 83 -9.89 -8.70 3.67
N ILE A 84 -10.93 -8.32 4.42
CA ILE A 84 -10.80 -7.84 5.79
C ILE A 84 -11.46 -8.83 6.72
N SER A 85 -10.69 -9.29 7.70
CA SER A 85 -11.18 -10.19 8.75
C SER A 85 -10.97 -9.56 10.12
N PHE A 86 -11.92 -9.81 10.99
CA PHE A 86 -11.91 -9.31 12.35
C PHE A 86 -11.79 -10.48 13.32
N LEU A 87 -10.80 -10.42 14.21
CA LEU A 87 -10.57 -11.43 15.22
C LEU A 87 -11.70 -11.36 16.25
N LYS A 88 -12.38 -12.48 16.47
CA LYS A 88 -13.47 -12.61 17.43
C LYS A 88 -12.90 -12.91 18.82
N ASP A 89 -13.65 -12.53 19.85
CA ASP A 89 -13.44 -12.95 21.23
C ASP A 89 -12.12 -12.49 21.89
N VAL A 90 -11.58 -11.34 21.50
CA VAL A 90 -10.41 -10.71 22.15
C VAL A 90 -10.83 -9.46 22.92
N PRO A 91 -11.23 -9.58 24.21
CA PRO A 91 -11.68 -8.45 25.00
C PRO A 91 -10.52 -7.50 25.33
N ASN A 92 -10.79 -6.19 25.32
CA ASN A 92 -9.89 -5.17 25.83
C ASN A 92 -10.47 -4.61 27.14
N ALA A 93 -9.81 -4.85 28.26
CA ALA A 93 -10.28 -4.38 29.56
C ALA A 93 -10.13 -2.85 29.72
N ALA A 94 -9.23 -2.22 28.97
CA ALA A 94 -8.94 -0.78 29.08
C ALA A 94 -9.81 0.10 28.16
N GLY A 95 -10.50 -0.49 27.19
CA GLY A 95 -11.31 0.26 26.22
C GLY A 95 -12.75 0.47 26.69
N ILE A 96 -13.34 1.63 26.36
CA ILE A 96 -14.78 1.87 26.55
C ILE A 96 -15.55 0.86 25.70
N TYR A 97 -16.48 0.11 26.29
CA TYR A 97 -17.16 -1.05 25.67
C TYR A 97 -16.20 -2.12 25.11
N SER A 98 -15.02 -2.23 25.72
CA SER A 98 -13.91 -3.03 25.22
C SER A 98 -13.42 -2.66 23.82
N SER A 99 -13.69 -1.47 23.29
CA SER A 99 -13.27 -1.04 21.93
C SER A 99 -11.75 -0.90 21.74
N LYS A 100 -11.30 -0.90 20.47
CA LYS A 100 -9.94 -0.54 20.03
C LYS A 100 -10.03 0.40 18.82
N ALA A 101 -9.07 1.32 18.70
CA ALA A 101 -8.90 2.12 17.49
C ALA A 101 -8.39 1.23 16.35
N VAL A 102 -8.96 1.42 15.16
CA VAL A 102 -8.72 0.54 14.00
C VAL A 102 -8.12 1.30 12.80
N GLY A 103 -8.25 2.63 12.76
CA GLY A 103 -7.78 3.47 11.64
C GLY A 103 -6.27 3.50 11.48
N GLU A 104 -5.53 4.03 12.46
CA GLU A 104 -4.07 4.18 12.37
C GLU A 104 -3.33 2.84 12.19
N PRO A 105 -3.70 1.74 12.88
CA PRO A 105 -3.07 0.44 12.64
C PRO A 105 -3.26 -0.07 11.21
N ALA A 106 -4.42 0.23 10.58
CA ALA A 106 -4.68 -0.15 9.20
C ALA A 106 -3.85 0.68 8.21
N MET A 107 -3.59 1.96 8.51
CA MET A 107 -2.67 2.78 7.72
C MET A 107 -1.24 2.22 7.83
N LEU A 108 -0.77 1.85 9.02
CA LEU A 108 0.55 1.24 9.19
C LEU A 108 0.70 -0.10 8.45
N ALA A 109 -0.39 -0.88 8.34
CA ALA A 109 -0.39 -2.13 7.58
C ALA A 109 -0.05 -1.95 6.09
N SER A 110 -0.23 -0.74 5.53
CA SER A 110 0.20 -0.42 4.16
C SER A 110 1.71 -0.53 3.94
N ALA A 111 2.53 -0.46 5.00
CA ALA A 111 3.98 -0.69 4.91
C ALA A 111 4.33 -2.09 4.37
N SER A 112 3.41 -3.04 4.47
CA SER A 112 3.55 -4.37 3.85
C SER A 112 3.69 -4.30 2.32
N ILE A 113 3.12 -3.28 1.67
CA ILE A 113 3.24 -3.03 0.23
C ILE A 113 4.70 -2.75 -0.13
N LEU A 114 5.38 -1.90 0.64
CA LEU A 114 6.79 -1.59 0.42
C LEU A 114 7.67 -2.83 0.58
N ALA A 115 7.41 -3.67 1.59
CA ALA A 115 8.11 -4.93 1.77
C ALA A 115 7.87 -5.91 0.60
N ALA A 116 6.64 -6.00 0.11
CA ALA A 116 6.28 -6.81 -1.05
C ALA A 116 6.99 -6.32 -2.33
N LEU A 117 7.06 -5.00 -2.52
CA LEU A 117 7.79 -4.38 -3.62
C LEU A 117 9.29 -4.66 -3.55
N ARG A 118 9.91 -4.51 -2.37
CA ARG A 118 11.33 -4.86 -2.17
C ARG A 118 11.57 -6.34 -2.50
N HIS A 119 10.67 -7.23 -2.09
CA HIS A 119 10.80 -8.64 -2.45
C HIS A 119 10.66 -8.88 -3.96
N ALA A 120 9.72 -8.21 -4.63
CA ALA A 120 9.52 -8.30 -6.07
C ALA A 120 10.72 -7.77 -6.87
N VAL A 121 11.24 -6.59 -6.52
CA VAL A 121 12.44 -6.01 -7.13
C VAL A 121 13.66 -6.91 -6.89
N GLY A 122 13.79 -7.48 -5.69
CA GLY A 122 14.84 -8.45 -5.38
C GLY A 122 14.77 -9.72 -6.24
N ALA A 123 13.57 -10.21 -6.56
CA ALA A 123 13.39 -11.33 -7.49
C ALA A 123 13.76 -10.94 -8.93
N LEU A 124 13.33 -9.76 -9.40
CA LEU A 124 13.68 -9.26 -10.74
C LEU A 124 15.19 -9.08 -10.93
N ARG A 125 15.90 -8.56 -9.92
CA ARG A 125 17.36 -8.42 -9.96
C ARG A 125 18.08 -9.77 -10.01
N LYS A 126 17.55 -10.79 -9.32
CA LYS A 126 18.09 -12.16 -9.40
C LYS A 126 17.92 -12.73 -10.81
N ASP A 127 16.76 -12.54 -11.43
CA ASP A 127 16.50 -12.99 -12.80
C ASP A 127 17.41 -12.26 -13.83
N GLY A 128 17.68 -10.97 -13.60
CA GLY A 128 18.61 -10.16 -14.40
C GLY A 128 20.10 -10.36 -14.08
N ASN A 129 20.44 -11.27 -13.16
CA ASN A 129 21.80 -11.50 -12.66
C ASN A 129 22.52 -10.22 -12.15
N VAL A 130 21.76 -9.26 -11.61
CA VAL A 130 22.27 -8.02 -11.05
C VAL A 130 22.50 -8.21 -9.54
N GLN A 131 23.76 -8.24 -9.12
CA GLN A 131 24.14 -8.37 -7.71
C GLN A 131 24.24 -7.00 -7.02
N GLY A 132 24.09 -6.99 -5.69
CA GLY A 132 24.24 -5.79 -4.86
C GLY A 132 22.97 -5.39 -4.12
N ALA A 133 23.14 -4.68 -3.00
CA ALA A 133 22.05 -4.08 -2.26
C ALA A 133 21.39 -2.97 -3.09
N PHE A 134 20.08 -2.84 -2.95
CA PHE A 134 19.33 -1.72 -3.51
C PHE A 134 18.49 -1.11 -2.41
N ASP A 135 18.29 0.20 -2.51
CA ASP A 135 17.35 0.89 -1.65
C ASP A 135 16.10 1.27 -2.45
N LEU A 136 14.97 1.16 -1.77
CA LEU A 136 13.68 1.58 -2.31
C LEU A 136 13.04 2.47 -1.24
N SER A 137 13.22 3.77 -1.45
CA SER A 137 12.67 4.83 -0.63
C SER A 137 11.18 5.01 -0.90
N VAL A 138 10.47 5.55 0.08
CA VAL A 138 9.09 6.02 -0.08
C VAL A 138 9.14 7.49 -0.52
N PRO A 139 8.36 7.90 -1.53
CA PRO A 139 7.42 7.11 -2.32
C PRO A 139 8.10 6.19 -3.35
N ALA A 140 7.65 4.94 -3.42
CA ALA A 140 8.11 3.93 -4.36
C ALA A 140 7.38 4.09 -5.70
N THR A 141 7.67 5.18 -6.40
CA THR A 141 7.11 5.48 -7.71
C THR A 141 7.54 4.45 -8.76
N PRO A 142 6.78 4.28 -9.86
CA PRO A 142 7.17 3.39 -10.95
C PRO A 142 8.59 3.66 -11.47
N GLU A 143 9.01 4.92 -11.51
CA GLU A 143 10.33 5.37 -11.90
C GLU A 143 11.39 4.87 -10.91
N ALA A 144 11.17 5.06 -9.60
CA ALA A 144 12.06 4.57 -8.55
C ALA A 144 12.18 3.03 -8.58
N ILE A 145 11.08 2.32 -8.83
CA ILE A 145 11.06 0.87 -8.97
C ILE A 145 11.88 0.43 -10.20
N CYS A 146 11.73 1.10 -11.35
CA CYS A 146 12.50 0.78 -12.55
C CYS A 146 14.01 0.96 -12.33
N VAL A 147 14.40 2.07 -11.71
CA VAL A 147 15.80 2.36 -11.37
C VAL A 147 16.33 1.31 -10.38
N ALA A 148 15.56 0.99 -9.34
CA ALA A 148 15.94 -0.01 -8.34
C ALA A 148 16.04 -1.42 -8.92
N ALA A 149 15.21 -1.76 -9.92
CA ALA A 149 15.25 -3.07 -10.57
C ALA A 149 16.40 -3.21 -11.59
N ALA A 150 17.08 -2.10 -11.94
CA ALA A 150 18.20 -2.09 -12.89
C ALA A 150 17.88 -2.76 -14.24
N VAL A 151 16.62 -2.71 -14.67
CA VAL A 151 16.19 -3.39 -15.89
C VAL A 151 16.35 -2.48 -17.09
N ASN A 152 16.91 -3.02 -18.18
CA ASN A 152 17.00 -2.30 -19.44
C ASN A 152 15.62 -2.28 -20.12
N PRO A 153 15.06 -1.10 -20.47
CA PRO A 153 13.76 -1.01 -21.15
C PRO A 153 13.73 -1.76 -22.49
N ALA A 154 14.87 -2.00 -23.13
CA ALA A 154 14.97 -2.73 -24.40
C ALA A 154 14.74 -4.25 -24.28
N THR A 155 14.79 -4.81 -23.06
CA THR A 155 14.67 -6.26 -22.83
C THR A 155 13.21 -6.69 -22.60
N PHE A 156 12.28 -5.76 -22.41
CA PHE A 156 10.88 -6.09 -22.18
C PHE A 156 10.15 -6.39 -23.49
N SER A 157 9.81 -7.66 -23.70
CA SER A 157 8.74 -8.03 -24.63
C SER A 157 7.42 -7.98 -23.88
N PHE A 158 6.47 -7.18 -24.39
CA PHE A 158 5.09 -7.28 -23.94
C PHE A 158 4.53 -8.58 -24.54
N ALA A 159 4.46 -9.63 -23.72
CA ALA A 159 3.65 -10.79 -24.09
C ALA A 159 2.19 -10.32 -24.17
N GLU A 160 1.63 -10.44 -25.38
CA GLU A 160 0.24 -10.16 -25.72
C GLU A 160 -0.69 -11.23 -25.15
#